data_AF-A0AAX1QQZ8-F1
#
_entry.id   AF-A0AAX1QQZ8-F1
#
_cell.length_a   1.000
_cell.length_b   1.000
_cell.length_c   1.000
_cell.angle_alpha   90.00
_cell.angle_beta   90.00
_cell.angle_gamma   90.00
#
_symmetry.space_group_name_H-M   'P 1'
#
loop_
_entity.id
_entity.type
_entity.pdbx_description
1 polymer ?
#
loop_
_entity_poly.entity_id
_entity_poly.type
_entity_poly.pdbx_seq_one_letter_code
_entity_poly.pdbx_strand_id
1 'polypeptide(L)'
;MQKVTGIKSVDFKIKALGHGVVNWNGSANLTKYDHVKGSYKNLTNHTLPKLRGYSNIKEYDENGNAKFYRQPEEVDFSKNKLYISQNCIRHHLFRGEHYNLQSPELLNNPINLLCSLVGLLRGYVIPKNENKRTSPLLLTDFVDRLGNGNFEQMGQSGSKEKKENKDGKESSNSIFSKTTFGDTEYIAYGSISIEQLQFIPLSADFGRESMKINNHQEGEEVAVKLTTYLQSLSNNKDAKAVYHKNYVRKGSIFDEGEAGVLLNDAAIDVLVNQMIELLNNLSIRQAKGFMYVDSVLVDYNDSDKARDMFRIKHNESYISEIKHGPYALYYEGK
;
A
#
# COMPACT_ATOMS: atom_id res chain seq x y z
N MET A 1 -16.02 -6.81 31.50
CA MET A 1 -15.42 -7.06 30.17
C MET A 1 -14.04 -7.63 30.34
N GLN A 2 -13.73 -8.77 29.72
CA GLN A 2 -12.37 -9.27 29.67
C GLN A 2 -11.54 -8.43 28.69
N LYS A 3 -10.32 -8.05 29.07
CA LYS A 3 -9.39 -7.37 28.16
C LYS A 3 -8.94 -8.33 27.06
N VAL A 4 -8.83 -7.82 25.83
CA VAL A 4 -8.22 -8.57 24.72
C VAL A 4 -6.71 -8.66 24.97
N THR A 5 -6.19 -9.88 25.02
CA THR A 5 -4.78 -10.21 25.26
C THR A 5 -4.21 -11.00 24.08
N GLY A 6 -2.89 -11.07 23.96
CA GLY A 6 -2.18 -11.72 22.83
C GLY A 6 -1.64 -10.70 21.82
N ILE A 7 -1.07 -11.20 20.72
CA ILE A 7 -0.48 -10.37 19.67
C ILE A 7 -1.57 -9.64 18.88
N LYS A 8 -1.51 -8.31 18.86
CA LYS A 8 -2.55 -7.43 18.28
C LYS A 8 -2.19 -6.94 16.88
N SER A 9 -0.90 -6.81 16.62
CA SER A 9 -0.39 -6.51 15.29
C SER A 9 0.94 -7.21 15.06
N VAL A 10 1.26 -7.43 13.79
CA VAL A 10 2.61 -7.80 13.36
C VAL A 10 3.17 -6.58 12.65
N ASP A 11 4.00 -5.83 13.37
CA ASP A 11 4.64 -4.63 12.87
C ASP A 11 5.95 -5.03 12.16
N PHE A 12 6.38 -4.25 11.18
CA PHE A 12 7.63 -4.54 10.48
C PHE A 12 8.30 -3.28 9.95
N LYS A 13 9.63 -3.33 9.86
CA LYS A 13 10.50 -2.33 9.24
C LYS A 13 11.12 -2.94 7.99
N ILE A 14 11.05 -2.22 6.89
CA ILE A 14 11.56 -2.66 5.59
C ILE A 14 12.72 -1.77 5.21
N LYS A 15 13.85 -2.39 4.85
CA LYS A 15 14.96 -1.75 4.15
C LYS A 15 14.96 -2.24 2.70
N ALA A 16 15.03 -1.31 1.77
CA ALA A 16 15.09 -1.61 0.35
C ALA A 16 16.18 -0.80 -0.35
N LEU A 17 16.79 -1.39 -1.37
CA LEU A 17 17.86 -0.81 -2.16
C LEU A 17 17.43 -0.71 -3.62
N GLY A 18 18.01 0.23 -4.35
CA GLY A 18 17.67 0.41 -5.76
C GLY A 18 18.50 1.46 -6.47
N HIS A 19 18.19 1.67 -7.74
CA HIS A 19 18.79 2.70 -8.57
C HIS A 19 17.73 3.33 -9.48
N GLY A 20 17.75 4.65 -9.59
CA GLY A 20 16.79 5.38 -10.39
C GLY A 20 15.41 5.53 -9.74
N VAL A 21 14.56 6.33 -10.37
CA VAL A 21 13.18 6.56 -9.92
C VAL A 21 12.25 5.51 -10.53
N VAL A 22 11.61 4.71 -9.66
CA VAL A 22 10.58 3.73 -10.07
C VAL A 22 9.15 4.30 -10.04
N ASN A 23 8.89 5.33 -9.22
CA ASN A 23 7.56 5.92 -9.07
C ASN A 23 7.57 7.45 -9.32
N TRP A 24 7.16 7.83 -10.52
CA TRP A 24 7.08 9.23 -10.95
C TRP A 24 5.77 9.90 -10.51
N ASN A 25 5.81 11.23 -10.33
CA ASN A 25 4.61 12.04 -10.09
C ASN A 25 4.01 12.54 -11.41
N GLY A 26 4.85 13.08 -12.29
CA GLY A 26 4.44 13.59 -13.59
C GLY A 26 5.15 14.89 -13.96
N SER A 27 4.71 15.51 -15.05
CA SER A 27 5.23 16.82 -15.46
C SER A 27 4.70 17.93 -14.55
N ALA A 28 5.59 18.82 -14.11
CA ALA A 28 5.26 19.96 -13.27
C ALA A 28 5.50 21.29 -14.01
N ASN A 29 4.69 22.29 -13.68
CA ASN A 29 4.94 23.67 -14.10
C ASN A 29 6.04 24.26 -13.21
N LEU A 30 7.14 24.67 -13.84
CA LEU A 30 8.31 25.26 -13.21
C LEU A 30 8.73 26.52 -13.98
N THR A 31 9.59 27.35 -13.40
CA THR A 31 10.20 28.48 -14.13
C THR A 31 11.68 28.23 -14.32
N LYS A 32 12.27 28.71 -15.42
CA LYS A 32 13.72 28.74 -15.61
C LYS A 32 14.14 30.12 -16.07
N TYR A 33 15.22 30.64 -15.50
CA TYR A 33 15.78 31.90 -15.96
C TYR A 33 16.45 31.72 -17.33
N ASP A 34 15.98 32.44 -18.33
CA ASP A 34 16.58 32.49 -19.65
C ASP A 34 17.66 33.58 -19.66
N HIS A 35 18.92 33.17 -19.50
CA HIS A 35 20.07 34.09 -19.49
C HIS A 35 20.25 34.85 -20.81
N VAL A 36 19.71 34.36 -21.93
CA VAL A 36 19.81 35.02 -23.23
C VAL A 36 18.80 36.17 -23.33
N LYS A 37 17.60 35.97 -22.80
CA LYS A 37 16.51 36.96 -22.82
C LYS A 37 16.38 37.78 -21.54
N GLY A 38 17.20 37.50 -20.54
CA GLY A 38 17.17 38.16 -19.23
C GLY A 38 15.84 38.01 -18.47
N SER A 39 15.05 36.98 -18.76
CA SER A 39 13.66 36.83 -18.25
C SER A 39 13.34 35.39 -17.84
N TYR A 40 12.35 35.22 -16.98
CA TYR A 40 11.87 33.90 -16.59
C TYR A 40 10.94 33.31 -17.65
N LYS A 41 11.15 32.03 -17.96
CA LYS A 41 10.29 31.26 -18.87
C LYS A 41 9.64 30.10 -18.14
N ASN A 42 8.37 29.83 -18.43
CA ASN A 42 7.68 28.65 -17.95
C ASN A 42 8.20 27.39 -18.65
N LEU A 43 8.46 26.36 -17.85
CA LEU A 43 8.86 25.03 -18.24
C LEU A 43 7.74 24.06 -17.86
N THR A 44 7.12 23.43 -18.86
CA THR A 44 5.97 22.53 -18.68
C THR A 44 6.30 21.06 -18.94
N ASN A 45 7.50 20.78 -19.46
CA ASN A 45 7.97 19.45 -19.85
C ASN A 45 9.10 18.93 -18.96
N HIS A 46 9.11 19.33 -17.68
CA HIS A 46 9.99 18.78 -16.66
C HIS A 46 9.25 17.76 -15.80
N THR A 47 9.69 16.50 -15.79
CA THR A 47 9.06 15.46 -14.98
C THR A 47 9.70 15.39 -13.59
N LEU A 48 8.88 15.48 -12.55
CA LEU A 48 9.31 15.29 -11.16
C LEU A 48 8.93 13.90 -10.64
N PRO A 49 9.79 13.29 -9.82
CA PRO A 49 9.43 12.12 -9.04
C PRO A 49 8.51 12.51 -7.88
N LYS A 50 8.03 11.52 -7.13
CA LYS A 50 7.29 11.80 -5.89
C LYS A 50 8.24 12.26 -4.79
N LEU A 51 8.13 13.53 -4.43
CA LEU A 51 8.93 14.18 -3.39
C LEU A 51 8.03 14.54 -2.20
N ARG A 52 8.41 14.14 -0.99
CA ARG A 52 7.61 14.38 0.22
C ARG A 52 7.49 15.88 0.50
N GLY A 53 6.27 16.38 0.65
CA GLY A 53 6.02 17.77 1.04
C GLY A 53 6.53 18.81 0.04
N TYR A 54 6.85 18.41 -1.19
CA TYR A 54 7.31 19.34 -2.21
C TYR A 54 6.11 20.12 -2.79
N SER A 55 6.29 21.42 -2.95
CA SER A 55 5.40 22.29 -3.71
C SER A 55 6.21 23.00 -4.78
N ASN A 56 5.73 22.96 -6.02
CA ASN A 56 6.34 23.66 -7.14
C ASN A 56 6.02 25.16 -7.13
N ILE A 57 5.14 25.64 -6.25
CA ILE A 57 4.77 27.05 -6.15
C ILE A 57 5.70 27.75 -5.16
N LYS A 58 6.20 28.93 -5.56
CA LYS A 58 7.07 29.79 -4.77
C LYS A 58 6.31 30.96 -4.14
N GLU A 59 5.39 31.56 -4.89
CA GLU A 59 4.61 32.71 -4.46
C GLU A 59 3.17 32.61 -5.00
N TYR A 60 2.21 33.02 -4.19
CA TYR A 60 0.81 33.18 -4.56
C TYR A 60 0.48 34.67 -4.71
N ASP A 61 -0.44 35.02 -5.61
CA ASP A 61 -0.99 36.36 -5.69
C ASP A 61 -2.02 36.63 -4.58
N GLU A 62 -2.54 37.86 -4.55
CA GLU A 62 -3.54 38.31 -3.56
C GLU A 62 -4.85 37.50 -3.62
N ASN A 63 -5.13 36.84 -4.74
CA ASN A 63 -6.31 36.01 -4.97
C ASN A 63 -6.05 34.51 -4.70
N GLY A 64 -4.83 34.15 -4.27
CA GLY A 64 -4.44 32.77 -4.01
C GLY A 64 -4.05 31.95 -5.26
N ASN A 65 -3.88 32.58 -6.42
CA ASN A 65 -3.36 31.89 -7.61
C ASN A 65 -1.83 31.83 -7.60
N ALA A 66 -1.26 30.79 -8.18
CA ALA A 66 0.19 30.65 -8.29
C ALA A 66 0.77 31.75 -9.20
N LYS A 67 1.56 32.64 -8.60
CA LYS A 67 2.20 33.77 -9.30
C LYS A 67 3.58 33.38 -9.83
N PHE A 68 4.36 32.64 -9.05
CA PHE A 68 5.68 32.16 -9.43
C PHE A 68 5.88 30.69 -9.06
N TYR A 69 6.46 29.92 -9.98
CA TYR A 69 6.89 28.55 -9.74
C TYR A 69 8.39 28.48 -9.45
N ARG A 70 8.80 27.46 -8.70
CA ARG A 70 10.21 27.15 -8.41
C ARG A 70 10.97 26.78 -9.67
N GLN A 71 12.29 26.87 -9.58
CA GLN A 71 13.18 26.37 -10.63
C GLN A 71 13.36 24.85 -10.52
N PRO A 72 13.63 24.14 -11.62
CA PRO A 72 13.90 22.70 -11.60
C PRO A 72 15.04 22.29 -10.66
N GLU A 73 16.03 23.17 -10.53
CA GLU A 73 17.21 22.97 -9.69
C GLU A 73 16.93 23.33 -8.21
N GLU A 74 15.80 23.99 -7.88
CA GLU A 74 15.42 24.41 -6.52
C GLU A 74 14.70 23.28 -5.75
N VAL A 75 15.36 22.13 -5.61
CA VAL A 75 14.88 20.99 -4.80
C VAL A 75 15.88 20.63 -3.72
N ASP A 76 15.46 20.71 -2.46
CA ASP A 76 16.26 20.30 -1.30
C ASP A 76 15.88 18.87 -0.91
N PHE A 77 16.67 17.88 -1.36
CA PHE A 77 16.37 16.46 -1.10
C PHE A 77 16.51 16.04 0.37
N SER A 78 17.12 16.89 1.23
CA SER A 78 17.14 16.64 2.67
C SER A 78 15.76 16.86 3.32
N LYS A 79 15.01 17.84 2.80
CA LYS A 79 13.64 18.19 3.23
C LYS A 79 12.59 17.46 2.41
N ASN A 80 12.76 17.45 1.08
CA ASN A 80 11.84 16.88 0.11
C ASN A 80 12.38 15.55 -0.40
N LYS A 81 12.36 14.54 0.48
CA LYS A 81 12.89 13.22 0.18
C LYS A 81 12.09 12.53 -0.93
N LEU A 82 12.80 11.82 -1.80
CA LEU A 82 12.19 10.87 -2.74
C LEU A 82 11.42 9.81 -1.96
N TYR A 83 10.25 9.41 -2.47
CA TYR A 83 9.55 8.26 -1.93
C TYR A 83 8.81 7.46 -3.00
N ILE A 84 8.66 6.16 -2.74
CA ILE A 84 7.75 5.30 -3.49
C ILE A 84 6.43 5.26 -2.72
N SER A 85 5.33 5.61 -3.38
CA SER A 85 4.03 5.66 -2.72
C SER A 85 3.54 4.27 -2.31
N GLN A 86 2.85 4.17 -1.17
CA GLN A 86 2.22 2.93 -0.70
C GLN A 86 1.35 2.28 -1.78
N ASN A 87 0.67 3.07 -2.63
CA ASN A 87 -0.14 2.54 -3.72
C ASN A 87 0.70 1.81 -4.78
N CYS A 88 1.89 2.33 -5.10
CA CYS A 88 2.81 1.68 -6.03
C CYS A 88 3.36 0.38 -5.43
N ILE A 89 3.73 0.40 -4.14
CA ILE A 89 4.18 -0.78 -3.41
C ILE A 89 3.10 -1.87 -3.40
N ARG A 90 1.87 -1.52 -2.99
CA ARG A 90 0.73 -2.44 -2.98
C ARG A 90 0.41 -2.99 -4.37
N HIS A 91 0.52 -2.17 -5.41
CA HIS A 91 0.34 -2.67 -6.77
C HIS A 91 1.34 -3.78 -7.11
N HIS A 92 2.63 -3.59 -6.81
CA HIS A 92 3.67 -4.57 -7.13
C HIS A 92 3.66 -5.79 -6.21
N LEU A 93 3.31 -5.64 -4.92
CA LEU A 93 3.14 -6.77 -3.99
C LEU A 93 2.13 -7.79 -4.48
N PHE A 94 1.02 -7.33 -5.05
CA PHE A 94 -0.07 -8.19 -5.52
C PHE A 94 -0.14 -8.26 -7.05
N ARG A 95 0.96 -7.97 -7.75
CA ARG A 95 0.99 -7.96 -9.22
C ARG A 95 0.90 -9.37 -9.82
N GLY A 96 1.34 -10.39 -9.08
CA GLY A 96 1.30 -11.79 -9.50
C GLY A 96 -0.12 -12.35 -9.62
N GLU A 97 -1.07 -11.81 -8.83
CA GLU A 97 -2.48 -12.16 -8.93
C GLU A 97 -3.18 -11.09 -9.79
N HIS A 98 -3.57 -11.46 -11.01
CA HIS A 98 -4.41 -10.58 -11.82
C HIS A 98 -5.86 -10.62 -11.30
N TYR A 99 -6.35 -9.49 -10.82
CA TYR A 99 -7.75 -9.33 -10.42
C TYR A 99 -8.36 -8.15 -11.19
N ASN A 100 -9.48 -8.40 -11.85
CA ASN A 100 -10.29 -7.35 -12.43
C ASN A 100 -11.54 -7.15 -11.57
N LEU A 101 -11.50 -6.18 -10.64
CA LEU A 101 -12.63 -5.84 -9.75
C LEU A 101 -13.88 -5.36 -10.50
N GLN A 102 -13.77 -5.06 -11.79
CA GLN A 102 -14.90 -4.68 -12.64
C GLN A 102 -15.49 -5.88 -13.41
N SER A 103 -14.86 -7.06 -13.32
CA SER A 103 -15.32 -8.26 -14.02
C SER A 103 -16.75 -8.63 -13.60
N PRO A 104 -17.68 -8.86 -14.54
CA PRO A 104 -19.00 -9.39 -14.24
C PRO A 104 -18.96 -10.74 -13.50
N GLU A 105 -17.95 -11.56 -13.74
CA GLU A 105 -17.81 -12.90 -13.14
C GLU A 105 -17.65 -12.84 -11.62
N LEU A 106 -17.09 -11.74 -11.08
CA LEU A 106 -16.95 -11.55 -9.63
C LEU A 106 -18.29 -11.45 -8.91
N LEU A 107 -19.35 -11.04 -9.62
CA LEU A 107 -20.70 -11.04 -9.04
C LEU A 107 -21.27 -12.45 -8.93
N ASN A 108 -20.90 -13.33 -9.85
CA ASN A 108 -21.38 -14.72 -9.86
C ASN A 108 -20.59 -15.59 -8.90
N ASN A 109 -19.28 -15.35 -8.75
CA ASN A 109 -18.39 -16.16 -7.91
C ASN A 109 -17.48 -15.30 -7.02
N PRO A 110 -18.03 -14.48 -6.10
CA PRO A 110 -17.24 -13.62 -5.22
C PRO A 110 -16.31 -14.40 -4.28
N ILE A 111 -16.62 -15.67 -4.00
CA ILE A 111 -15.79 -16.54 -3.17
C ILE A 111 -14.39 -16.77 -3.74
N ASN A 112 -14.21 -16.74 -5.07
CA ASN A 112 -12.88 -16.91 -5.68
C ASN A 112 -11.97 -15.70 -5.37
N LEU A 113 -12.56 -14.50 -5.29
CA LEU A 113 -11.82 -13.32 -4.84
C LEU A 113 -11.52 -13.41 -3.34
N LEU A 114 -12.47 -13.87 -2.53
CA LEU A 114 -12.25 -14.00 -1.09
C LEU A 114 -11.17 -15.05 -0.75
N CYS A 115 -11.13 -16.17 -1.48
CA CYS A 115 -10.09 -17.20 -1.40
C CYS A 115 -8.84 -16.86 -2.24
N SER A 116 -8.30 -15.66 -2.05
CA SER A 116 -7.05 -15.20 -2.69
C SER A 116 -6.23 -14.32 -1.74
N LEU A 117 -4.95 -14.10 -2.04
CA LEU A 117 -4.11 -13.18 -1.26
C LEU A 117 -4.64 -11.75 -1.41
N VAL A 118 -5.18 -11.40 -2.57
CA VAL A 118 -5.87 -10.13 -2.79
C VAL A 118 -7.09 -9.98 -1.86
N GLY A 119 -7.92 -11.01 -1.75
CA GLY A 119 -9.08 -11.03 -0.87
C GLY A 119 -8.72 -10.89 0.60
N LEU A 120 -7.74 -11.66 1.06
CA LEU A 120 -7.41 -11.76 2.49
C LEU A 120 -6.45 -10.69 2.99
N LEU A 121 -5.49 -10.24 2.17
CA LEU A 121 -4.42 -9.31 2.57
C LEU A 121 -4.54 -7.93 1.92
N ARG A 122 -4.85 -7.84 0.62
CA ARG A 122 -4.89 -6.55 -0.11
C ARG A 122 -6.16 -5.76 0.18
N GLY A 123 -7.28 -6.44 0.45
CA GLY A 123 -8.59 -5.83 0.50
C GLY A 123 -9.13 -5.44 -0.87
N TYR A 124 -10.43 -5.22 -0.93
CA TYR A 124 -11.14 -4.94 -2.17
C TYR A 124 -12.44 -4.17 -1.92
N VAL A 125 -12.96 -3.60 -3.00
CA VAL A 125 -14.33 -3.08 -3.12
C VAL A 125 -14.86 -3.56 -4.46
N ILE A 126 -16.03 -4.18 -4.47
CA ILE A 126 -16.74 -4.57 -5.70
C ILE A 126 -17.71 -3.42 -6.03
N PRO A 127 -17.46 -2.62 -7.09
CA PRO A 127 -18.24 -1.39 -7.31
C PRO A 127 -19.74 -1.62 -7.56
N LYS A 128 -20.11 -2.79 -8.08
CA LYS A 128 -21.49 -3.08 -8.50
C LYS A 128 -22.44 -3.43 -7.36
N ASN A 129 -21.94 -3.97 -6.25
CA ASN A 129 -22.75 -4.38 -5.10
C ASN A 129 -22.20 -3.84 -3.77
N GLU A 130 -21.16 -3.01 -3.82
CA GLU A 130 -20.52 -2.35 -2.67
C GLU A 130 -19.88 -3.30 -1.63
N ASN A 131 -19.86 -4.60 -1.90
CA ASN A 131 -19.19 -5.59 -1.07
C ASN A 131 -17.71 -5.24 -0.96
N LYS A 132 -17.19 -5.27 0.26
CA LYS A 132 -15.86 -4.76 0.55
C LYS A 132 -15.22 -5.47 1.71
N ARG A 133 -13.89 -5.50 1.65
CA ARG A 133 -13.05 -5.98 2.74
C ARG A 133 -11.88 -5.02 2.92
N THR A 134 -11.79 -4.46 4.12
CA THR A 134 -10.68 -3.59 4.51
C THR A 134 -9.39 -4.40 4.52
N SER A 135 -8.31 -3.84 3.98
CA SER A 135 -7.00 -4.47 4.04
C SER A 135 -6.48 -4.51 5.48
N PRO A 136 -6.04 -5.67 5.99
CA PRO A 136 -5.33 -5.73 7.27
C PRO A 136 -3.91 -5.15 7.20
N LEU A 137 -3.38 -4.91 6.00
CA LEU A 137 -2.03 -4.42 5.77
C LEU A 137 -2.00 -2.88 5.72
N LEU A 138 -1.32 -2.28 6.70
CA LEU A 138 -0.89 -0.89 6.67
C LEU A 138 0.56 -0.81 6.18
N LEU A 139 0.85 0.10 5.26
CA LEU A 139 2.21 0.39 4.79
C LEU A 139 2.44 1.90 4.75
N THR A 140 3.57 2.34 5.29
CA THR A 140 4.04 3.70 5.01
C THR A 140 4.67 3.75 3.62
N ASP A 141 4.82 4.96 3.12
CA ASP A 141 5.63 5.19 1.95
C ASP A 141 7.09 4.78 2.19
N PHE A 142 7.76 4.33 1.13
CA PHE A 142 9.17 3.96 1.15
C PHE A 142 9.99 5.22 0.91
N VAL A 143 10.60 5.75 1.97
CA VAL A 143 11.27 7.06 1.93
C VAL A 143 12.77 6.87 1.79
N ASP A 144 13.34 7.49 0.76
CA ASP A 144 14.77 7.47 0.47
C ASP A 144 15.58 8.14 1.59
N ARG A 145 16.78 7.62 1.81
CA ARG A 145 17.73 8.06 2.83
C ARG A 145 18.97 8.72 2.25
N LEU A 146 19.30 8.43 0.98
CA LEU A 146 20.55 8.90 0.38
C LEU A 146 20.40 10.31 -0.22
N GLY A 147 19.28 10.61 -0.87
CA GLY A 147 19.03 11.93 -1.45
C GLY A 147 19.90 12.22 -2.68
N ASN A 148 20.35 11.19 -3.40
CA ASN A 148 21.22 11.29 -4.58
C ASN A 148 20.46 11.75 -5.83
N GLY A 149 19.70 12.84 -5.71
CA GLY A 149 18.91 13.42 -6.79
C GLY A 149 19.63 14.55 -7.50
N ASN A 150 19.35 14.74 -8.79
CA ASN A 150 19.83 15.88 -9.56
C ASN A 150 18.88 16.23 -10.71
N PHE A 151 19.02 17.45 -11.21
CA PHE A 151 18.44 17.85 -12.49
C PHE A 151 19.20 17.13 -13.63
N GLU A 152 18.46 16.55 -14.57
CA GLU A 152 19.02 15.92 -15.76
C GLU A 152 18.31 16.41 -17.03
N GLN A 153 19.12 16.93 -17.95
CA GLN A 153 18.68 17.35 -19.26
C GLN A 153 18.71 16.16 -20.21
N MET A 154 17.57 15.88 -20.85
CA MET A 154 17.43 14.82 -21.84
C MET A 154 17.13 15.41 -23.23
N GLY A 155 17.38 14.61 -24.26
CA GLY A 155 17.11 14.96 -25.64
C GLY A 155 16.75 13.73 -26.48
N GLN A 156 16.10 13.97 -27.61
CA GLN A 156 15.87 12.99 -28.66
C GLN A 156 16.98 13.11 -29.71
N SER A 157 17.55 11.97 -30.14
CA SER A 157 18.45 11.94 -31.29
C SER A 157 17.64 12.11 -32.59
N GLY A 158 18.01 13.05 -33.45
CA GLY A 158 17.29 13.35 -34.71
C GLY A 158 16.95 14.84 -34.89
N SER A 159 16.06 15.16 -35.84
CA SER A 159 15.75 16.53 -36.24
C SER A 159 15.01 17.32 -35.15
N LYS A 160 15.35 18.62 -35.03
CA LYS A 160 14.68 19.60 -34.15
C LYS A 160 13.32 20.05 -34.72
N GLU A 161 12.68 19.21 -35.51
CA GLU A 161 11.45 19.55 -36.20
C GLU A 161 10.35 19.88 -35.20
N LYS A 162 9.77 21.06 -35.38
CA LYS A 162 8.59 21.47 -34.62
C LYS A 162 7.43 20.64 -35.14
N LYS A 163 6.70 20.01 -34.24
CA LYS A 163 5.44 19.35 -34.57
C LYS A 163 4.30 20.19 -34.02
N GLU A 164 3.21 20.20 -34.75
CA GLU A 164 1.96 20.78 -34.29
C GLU A 164 1.48 19.99 -33.07
N ASN A 165 1.33 20.66 -31.93
CA ASN A 165 0.81 20.04 -30.72
C ASN A 165 -0.74 19.96 -30.79
N LYS A 166 -1.37 19.33 -29.78
CA LYS A 166 -2.83 19.16 -29.70
C LYS A 166 -3.62 20.49 -29.70
N ASP A 167 -2.94 21.62 -29.53
CA ASP A 167 -3.50 22.97 -29.51
C ASP A 167 -3.17 23.78 -30.79
N GLY A 168 -2.68 23.13 -31.87
CA GLY A 168 -2.38 23.81 -33.15
C GLY A 168 -1.11 24.67 -33.14
N LYS A 169 -0.24 24.51 -32.13
CA LYS A 169 1.02 25.29 -32.01
C LYS A 169 2.23 24.44 -32.36
N GLU A 170 3.10 24.99 -33.21
CA GLU A 170 4.39 24.40 -33.51
C GLU A 170 5.32 24.46 -32.30
N SER A 171 5.64 23.29 -31.72
CA SER A 171 6.59 23.17 -30.61
C SER A 171 7.57 22.04 -30.86
N SER A 172 8.83 22.26 -30.48
CA SER A 172 9.85 21.21 -30.47
C SER A 172 9.88 20.58 -29.08
N ASN A 173 9.54 19.29 -29.00
CA ASN A 173 9.66 18.47 -27.79
C ASN A 173 10.95 17.64 -27.77
N SER A 174 11.91 17.98 -28.63
CA SER A 174 13.17 17.24 -28.79
C SER A 174 14.08 17.37 -27.57
N ILE A 175 13.86 18.36 -26.70
CA ILE A 175 14.61 18.61 -25.47
C ILE A 175 13.62 18.65 -24.29
N PHE A 176 13.82 17.80 -23.30
CA PHE A 176 13.01 17.69 -22.09
C PHE A 176 13.89 17.38 -20.89
N SER A 177 13.40 17.56 -19.67
CA SER A 177 14.24 17.35 -18.48
C SER A 177 13.49 16.59 -17.39
N LYS A 178 14.25 16.02 -16.47
CA LYS A 178 13.70 15.30 -15.32
C LYS A 178 14.55 15.57 -14.08
N THR A 179 13.95 15.42 -12.92
CA THR A 179 14.72 15.22 -11.69
C THR A 179 14.93 13.72 -11.52
N THR A 180 16.17 13.26 -11.70
CA THR A 180 16.55 11.84 -11.63
C THR A 180 17.33 11.55 -10.36
N PHE A 181 17.52 10.27 -10.07
CA PHE A 181 18.22 9.79 -8.88
C PHE A 181 19.18 8.66 -9.28
N GLY A 182 20.35 8.61 -8.64
CA GLY A 182 21.27 7.48 -8.75
C GLY A 182 20.87 6.34 -7.82
N ASP A 183 21.81 5.89 -6.99
CA ASP A 183 21.55 4.87 -5.97
C ASP A 183 20.60 5.40 -4.90
N THR A 184 19.72 4.52 -4.42
CA THR A 184 18.65 4.83 -3.46
C THR A 184 18.58 3.79 -2.36
N GLU A 185 18.31 4.24 -1.13
CA GLU A 185 18.06 3.38 0.03
C GLU A 185 16.77 3.83 0.69
N TYR A 186 15.76 2.96 0.69
CA TYR A 186 14.46 3.27 1.26
C TYR A 186 14.26 2.60 2.62
N ILE A 187 13.62 3.33 3.52
CA ILE A 187 13.08 2.76 4.77
C ILE A 187 11.57 2.98 4.80
N ALA A 188 10.84 1.92 5.12
CA ALA A 188 9.41 1.93 5.34
C ALA A 188 9.05 1.15 6.61
N TYR A 189 7.85 1.40 7.11
CA TYR A 189 7.24 0.65 8.20
C TYR A 189 5.87 0.15 7.74
N GLY A 190 5.41 -0.95 8.32
CA GLY A 190 4.05 -1.42 8.14
C GLY A 190 3.57 -2.24 9.31
N SER A 191 2.30 -2.60 9.27
CA SER A 191 1.64 -3.34 10.33
C SER A 191 0.52 -4.20 9.74
N ILE A 192 0.42 -5.43 10.21
CA ILE A 192 -0.69 -6.35 9.93
C ILE A 192 -1.64 -6.31 11.12
N SER A 193 -2.84 -5.77 10.94
CA SER A 193 -3.87 -5.73 11.98
C SER A 193 -4.51 -7.11 12.16
N ILE A 194 -4.33 -7.71 13.34
CA ILE A 194 -4.88 -9.04 13.64
C ILE A 194 -6.41 -9.02 13.72
N GLU A 195 -7.00 -7.93 14.21
CA GLU A 195 -8.46 -7.74 14.25
C GLU A 195 -9.08 -7.77 12.84
N GLN A 196 -8.50 -7.02 11.90
CA GLN A 196 -9.00 -6.97 10.52
C GLN A 196 -8.69 -8.24 9.72
N LEU A 197 -7.56 -8.88 10.03
CA LEU A 197 -7.13 -10.11 9.36
C LEU A 197 -8.02 -11.30 9.74
N GLN A 198 -8.28 -11.48 11.05
CA GLN A 198 -8.91 -12.70 11.56
C GLN A 198 -10.40 -12.83 11.22
N PHE A 199 -11.11 -11.72 11.08
CA PHE A 199 -12.56 -11.74 10.92
C PHE A 199 -12.98 -11.36 9.50
N ILE A 200 -13.89 -12.16 8.95
CA ILE A 200 -14.45 -11.98 7.61
C ILE A 200 -15.97 -11.79 7.75
N PRO A 201 -16.45 -10.54 7.72
CA PRO A 201 -17.89 -10.24 7.82
C PRO A 201 -18.64 -10.70 6.56
N LEU A 202 -19.75 -11.41 6.76
CA LEU A 202 -20.65 -11.89 5.71
C LEU A 202 -22.08 -11.33 5.87
N SER A 203 -22.24 -10.28 6.69
CA SER A 203 -23.51 -9.59 6.88
C SER A 203 -23.41 -8.10 6.49
N ALA A 204 -24.53 -7.55 6.05
CA ALA A 204 -24.68 -6.13 5.73
C ALA A 204 -24.96 -5.25 6.95
N ASP A 205 -25.22 -5.82 8.14
CA ASP A 205 -25.69 -5.10 9.34
C ASP A 205 -24.79 -3.90 9.73
N PHE A 206 -23.47 -4.04 9.56
CA PHE A 206 -22.49 -3.00 9.85
C PHE A 206 -21.89 -2.35 8.59
N GLY A 207 -22.46 -2.60 7.41
CA GLY A 207 -22.00 -2.07 6.14
C GLY A 207 -20.58 -2.53 5.76
N ARG A 208 -20.18 -3.72 6.20
CA ARG A 208 -18.85 -4.32 5.95
C ARG A 208 -18.92 -5.69 5.25
N GLU A 209 -20.05 -6.03 4.66
CA GLU A 209 -20.27 -7.31 3.97
C GLU A 209 -19.15 -7.60 2.94
N SER A 210 -18.37 -8.65 3.17
CA SER A 210 -17.28 -9.06 2.27
C SER A 210 -17.82 -9.75 1.03
N MET A 211 -18.87 -10.56 1.21
CA MET A 211 -19.68 -11.14 0.14
C MET A 211 -21.06 -11.44 0.68
N LYS A 212 -22.07 -11.36 -0.19
CA LYS A 212 -23.44 -11.73 0.15
C LYS A 212 -23.57 -13.24 0.22
N ILE A 213 -24.20 -13.74 1.28
CA ILE A 213 -24.62 -15.13 1.41
C ILE A 213 -26.15 -15.19 1.41
N ASN A 214 -26.72 -16.27 0.86
CA ASN A 214 -28.16 -16.47 0.78
C ASN A 214 -28.71 -17.16 2.03
N ASN A 215 -27.89 -17.98 2.70
CA ASN A 215 -28.26 -18.73 3.90
C ASN A 215 -27.01 -19.11 4.73
N HIS A 216 -27.24 -19.65 5.93
CA HIS A 216 -26.15 -20.06 6.83
C HIS A 216 -25.33 -21.26 6.31
N GLN A 217 -25.95 -22.15 5.53
CA GLN A 217 -25.23 -23.28 4.91
C GLN A 217 -24.18 -22.79 3.91
N GLU A 218 -24.49 -21.76 3.12
CA GLU A 218 -23.52 -21.10 2.24
C GLU A 218 -22.37 -20.46 3.06
N GLY A 219 -22.67 -19.92 4.24
CA GLY A 219 -21.64 -19.42 5.16
C GLY A 219 -20.65 -20.51 5.61
N GLU A 220 -21.15 -21.72 5.91
CA GLU A 220 -20.31 -22.88 6.22
C GLU A 220 -19.47 -23.33 5.02
N GLU A 221 -20.06 -23.35 3.81
CA GLU A 221 -19.33 -23.67 2.58
C GLU A 221 -18.20 -22.66 2.29
N VAL A 222 -18.42 -21.38 2.57
CA VAL A 222 -17.38 -20.33 2.49
C VAL A 222 -16.24 -20.65 3.44
N ALA A 223 -16.53 -21.02 4.69
CA ALA A 223 -15.52 -21.37 5.68
C ALA A 223 -14.71 -22.62 5.28
N VAL A 224 -15.34 -23.63 4.69
CA VAL A 224 -14.66 -24.83 4.15
C VAL A 224 -13.72 -24.47 2.99
N LYS A 225 -14.18 -23.64 2.06
CA LYS A 225 -13.35 -23.17 0.93
C LYS A 225 -12.17 -22.34 1.39
N LEU A 226 -12.38 -21.43 2.35
CA LEU A 226 -11.30 -20.66 2.98
C LEU A 226 -10.29 -21.55 3.68
N THR A 227 -10.76 -22.53 4.46
CA THR A 227 -9.91 -23.51 5.12
C THR A 227 -9.04 -24.26 4.12
N THR A 228 -9.65 -24.76 3.03
CA THR A 228 -8.93 -25.45 1.95
C THR A 228 -7.86 -24.57 1.32
N TYR A 229 -8.19 -23.31 1.03
CA TYR A 229 -7.24 -22.35 0.45
C TYR A 229 -6.08 -22.03 1.40
N LEU A 230 -6.35 -21.77 2.68
CA LEU A 230 -5.32 -21.50 3.69
C LEU A 230 -4.37 -22.69 3.86
N GLN A 231 -4.91 -23.91 3.83
CA GLN A 231 -4.12 -25.13 3.88
C GLN A 231 -3.27 -25.32 2.61
N SER A 232 -3.76 -24.92 1.44
CA SER A 232 -2.97 -25.02 0.21
C SER A 232 -1.81 -24.02 0.14
N LEU A 233 -1.85 -22.92 0.91
CA LEU A 233 -0.75 -21.94 0.99
C LEU A 233 0.46 -22.43 1.81
N SER A 234 0.25 -23.32 2.79
CA SER A 234 1.29 -23.66 3.79
C SER A 234 1.42 -25.15 4.10
N ASN A 235 0.51 -25.99 3.60
CA ASN A 235 0.30 -27.38 4.02
C ASN A 235 -0.04 -27.55 5.53
N ASN A 236 -0.34 -26.47 6.24
CA ASN A 236 -0.68 -26.50 7.66
C ASN A 236 -2.15 -26.91 7.87
N LYS A 237 -2.39 -28.18 8.20
CA LYS A 237 -3.74 -28.74 8.43
C LYS A 237 -4.48 -28.15 9.63
N ASP A 238 -3.77 -27.45 10.52
CA ASP A 238 -4.38 -26.77 11.65
C ASP A 238 -4.96 -25.40 11.27
N ALA A 239 -4.62 -24.85 10.11
CA ALA A 239 -5.24 -23.64 9.60
C ALA A 239 -6.73 -23.89 9.31
N LYS A 240 -7.61 -23.18 10.02
CA LYS A 240 -9.07 -23.35 9.95
C LYS A 240 -9.78 -22.00 9.95
N ALA A 241 -10.87 -21.96 9.19
CA ALA A 241 -11.82 -20.87 9.16
C ALA A 241 -13.17 -21.41 9.66
N VAL A 242 -13.81 -20.72 10.61
CA VAL A 242 -15.04 -21.19 11.27
C VAL A 242 -16.14 -20.18 11.08
N TYR A 243 -17.22 -20.61 10.42
CA TYR A 243 -18.44 -19.81 10.29
C TYR A 243 -19.22 -19.76 11.60
N HIS A 244 -19.83 -18.60 11.88
CA HIS A 244 -20.86 -18.48 12.91
C HIS A 244 -21.92 -17.48 12.45
N LYS A 245 -23.17 -17.73 12.83
CA LYS A 245 -24.31 -16.84 12.51
C LYS A 245 -24.26 -15.49 13.23
N ASN A 246 -23.51 -15.42 14.33
CA ASN A 246 -23.42 -14.24 15.18
C ASN A 246 -22.06 -14.16 15.90
N TYR A 247 -21.09 -13.48 15.30
CA TYR A 247 -19.83 -13.16 15.96
C TYR A 247 -19.93 -11.78 16.63
N VAL A 248 -19.72 -11.75 17.94
CA VAL A 248 -19.73 -10.52 18.74
C VAL A 248 -18.30 -10.09 19.04
N ARG A 249 -18.02 -8.80 18.88
CA ARG A 249 -16.71 -8.25 19.21
C ARG A 249 -16.52 -8.22 20.73
N LYS A 250 -15.42 -8.80 21.23
CA LYS A 250 -15.06 -8.77 22.65
C LYS A 250 -14.95 -7.32 23.14
N GLY A 251 -15.55 -7.06 24.29
CA GLY A 251 -15.63 -5.73 24.88
C GLY A 251 -16.78 -4.87 24.35
N SER A 252 -17.65 -5.40 23.48
CA SER A 252 -18.93 -4.77 23.19
C SER A 252 -19.81 -4.71 24.45
N ILE A 253 -20.63 -3.65 24.57
CA ILE A 253 -21.62 -3.48 25.64
C ILE A 253 -22.84 -4.37 25.38
N PHE A 254 -23.18 -4.58 24.10
CA PHE A 254 -24.31 -5.37 23.65
C PHE A 254 -23.83 -6.62 22.88
N ASP A 255 -24.57 -7.72 22.98
CA ASP A 255 -24.32 -8.96 22.24
C ASP A 255 -24.78 -8.90 20.77
N GLU A 256 -24.86 -7.69 20.20
CA GLU A 256 -25.10 -7.48 18.77
C GLU A 256 -23.82 -7.81 18.00
N GLY A 257 -23.89 -8.85 17.19
CA GLY A 257 -22.81 -9.31 16.32
C GLY A 257 -23.26 -9.41 14.87
N GLU A 258 -22.41 -10.00 14.05
CA GLU A 258 -22.70 -10.22 12.64
C GLU A 258 -22.31 -11.63 12.20
N ALA A 259 -23.02 -12.16 11.20
CA ALA A 259 -22.65 -13.41 10.56
C ALA A 259 -21.29 -13.25 9.86
N GLY A 260 -20.42 -14.24 10.00
CA GLY A 260 -19.09 -14.16 9.42
C GLY A 260 -18.26 -15.40 9.66
N VAL A 261 -17.01 -15.32 9.21
CA VAL A 261 -16.01 -16.37 9.36
C VAL A 261 -14.85 -15.86 10.19
N LEU A 262 -14.43 -16.63 11.18
CA LEU A 262 -13.29 -16.33 12.04
C LEU A 262 -12.15 -17.31 11.75
N LEU A 263 -10.95 -16.76 11.53
CA LEU A 263 -9.73 -17.52 11.33
C LEU A 263 -9.11 -17.88 12.69
N ASN A 264 -8.67 -19.13 12.83
CA ASN A 264 -7.94 -19.55 14.03
C ASN A 264 -6.48 -19.09 14.00
N ASP A 265 -5.76 -19.31 15.11
CA ASP A 265 -4.37 -18.86 15.28
C ASP A 265 -3.43 -19.35 14.16
N ALA A 266 -3.56 -20.63 13.76
CA ALA A 266 -2.78 -21.21 12.67
C ALA A 266 -3.09 -20.57 11.31
N ALA A 267 -4.36 -20.29 11.00
CA ALA A 267 -4.73 -19.61 9.76
C ALA A 267 -4.21 -18.17 9.70
N ILE A 268 -4.21 -17.45 10.82
CA ILE A 268 -3.63 -16.12 10.92
C ILE A 268 -2.12 -16.20 10.66
N ASP A 269 -1.43 -17.18 11.25
CA ASP A 269 0.00 -17.41 11.08
C ASP A 269 0.38 -17.62 9.60
N VAL A 270 -0.40 -18.45 8.89
CA VAL A 270 -0.23 -18.67 7.45
C VAL A 270 -0.27 -17.35 6.68
N LEU A 271 -1.28 -16.51 6.92
CA LEU A 271 -1.44 -15.24 6.20
C LEU A 271 -0.36 -14.22 6.56
N VAL A 272 0.06 -14.15 7.82
CA VAL A 272 1.17 -13.30 8.27
C VAL A 272 2.46 -13.72 7.57
N ASN A 273 2.78 -15.01 7.55
CA ASN A 273 3.99 -15.53 6.91
C ASN A 273 3.98 -15.30 5.40
N GLN A 274 2.84 -15.51 4.74
CA GLN A 274 2.68 -15.21 3.31
C GLN A 274 2.88 -13.71 3.01
N MET A 275 2.37 -12.81 3.86
CA MET A 275 2.61 -11.38 3.69
C MET A 275 4.09 -11.01 3.87
N ILE A 276 4.77 -11.57 4.88
CA ILE A 276 6.20 -11.35 5.10
C ILE A 276 7.02 -11.88 3.92
N GLU A 277 6.67 -13.05 3.38
CA GLU A 277 7.29 -13.62 2.18
C GLU A 277 7.12 -12.71 0.95
N LEU A 278 5.91 -12.18 0.72
CA LEU A 278 5.68 -11.20 -0.36
C LEU A 278 6.52 -9.93 -0.19
N LEU A 279 6.71 -9.46 1.05
CA LEU A 279 7.55 -8.29 1.34
C LEU A 279 9.04 -8.59 1.11
N ASN A 280 9.55 -9.72 1.59
CA ASN A 280 10.94 -10.14 1.37
C ASN A 280 11.28 -10.29 -0.12
N ASN A 281 10.33 -10.79 -0.91
CA ASN A 281 10.52 -11.00 -2.34
C ASN A 281 10.10 -9.79 -3.21
N LEU A 282 9.70 -8.68 -2.59
CA LEU A 282 9.25 -7.51 -3.32
C LEU A 282 10.40 -6.92 -4.14
N SER A 283 10.20 -6.86 -5.45
CA SER A 283 11.04 -6.11 -6.38
C SER A 283 10.20 -5.32 -7.37
N ILE A 284 10.68 -4.14 -7.74
CA ILE A 284 10.03 -3.25 -8.69
C ILE A 284 11.02 -2.95 -9.79
N ARG A 285 10.66 -3.27 -11.03
CA ARG A 285 11.37 -2.83 -12.25
C ARG A 285 10.41 -1.98 -13.07
N GLN A 286 10.60 -0.67 -13.04
CA GLN A 286 9.69 0.30 -13.68
C GLN A 286 10.43 1.58 -14.04
N ALA A 287 9.99 2.25 -15.10
CA ALA A 287 10.52 3.56 -15.51
C ALA A 287 12.06 3.60 -15.70
N LYS A 288 12.65 2.47 -16.11
CA LYS A 288 14.10 2.25 -16.26
C LYS A 288 14.91 2.33 -14.96
N GLY A 289 14.25 2.36 -13.80
CA GLY A 289 14.87 2.13 -12.50
C GLY A 289 14.48 0.77 -11.91
N PHE A 290 15.10 0.45 -10.78
CA PHE A 290 14.72 -0.72 -9.99
C PHE A 290 14.81 -0.48 -8.49
N MET A 291 14.08 -1.28 -7.73
CA MET A 291 14.18 -1.40 -6.27
C MET A 291 13.94 -2.86 -5.89
N TYR A 292 14.62 -3.35 -4.87
CA TYR A 292 14.33 -4.63 -4.22
C TYR A 292 14.42 -4.50 -2.70
N VAL A 293 13.63 -5.29 -1.98
CA VAL A 293 13.72 -5.37 -0.52
C VAL A 293 14.99 -6.13 -0.14
N ASP A 294 15.79 -5.52 0.73
CA ASP A 294 17.06 -6.05 1.23
C ASP A 294 16.86 -6.80 2.54
N SER A 295 16.04 -6.24 3.44
CA SER A 295 15.71 -6.88 4.71
C SER A 295 14.35 -6.42 5.25
N VAL A 296 13.70 -7.32 5.98
CA VAL A 296 12.46 -7.06 6.74
C VAL A 296 12.69 -7.49 8.18
N LEU A 297 12.62 -6.53 9.10
CA LEU A 297 12.64 -6.77 10.54
C LEU A 297 11.21 -6.82 11.05
N VAL A 298 10.85 -7.86 11.80
CA VAL A 298 9.48 -8.15 12.25
C VAL A 298 9.35 -7.96 13.75
N ASP A 299 8.18 -7.51 14.19
CA ASP A 299 7.82 -7.35 15.59
C ASP A 299 6.38 -7.87 15.83
N TYR A 300 6.27 -8.98 16.55
CA TYR A 300 5.00 -9.52 17.02
C TYR A 300 4.54 -8.71 18.25
N ASN A 301 3.75 -7.66 18.00
CA ASN A 301 3.39 -6.66 18.99
C ASN A 301 2.16 -7.05 19.81
N ASP A 302 2.38 -7.30 21.09
CA ASP A 302 1.41 -7.68 22.11
C ASP A 302 1.07 -6.53 23.08
N SER A 303 1.64 -5.34 22.86
CA SER A 303 1.51 -4.21 23.78
C SER A 303 0.08 -3.70 23.95
N ASP A 304 -0.22 -3.17 25.13
CA ASP A 304 -1.55 -2.67 25.50
C ASP A 304 -1.77 -1.19 25.19
N LYS A 305 -0.70 -0.40 25.05
CA LYS A 305 -0.82 1.06 24.96
C LYS A 305 -0.79 1.47 23.50
N ALA A 306 -1.69 2.37 23.11
CA ALA A 306 -1.72 2.92 21.76
C ALA A 306 -0.39 3.56 21.33
N ARG A 307 0.37 4.14 22.28
CA ARG A 307 1.70 4.71 22.03
C ARG A 307 2.76 3.67 21.63
N ASP A 308 2.52 2.40 21.97
CA ASP A 308 3.42 1.28 21.71
C ASP A 308 3.02 0.54 20.40
N MET A 309 1.97 1.00 19.68
CA MET A 309 1.78 0.66 18.28
C MET A 309 2.98 1.15 17.47
N PHE A 310 3.48 0.34 16.52
CA PHE A 310 4.74 0.63 15.83
C PHE A 310 5.92 0.82 16.80
N ARG A 311 6.01 0.05 17.90
CA ARG A 311 7.16 0.14 18.83
C ARG A 311 8.51 -0.05 18.11
N ILE A 312 8.55 -0.89 17.06
CA ILE A 312 9.69 -1.04 16.15
C ILE A 312 10.19 0.28 15.52
N LYS A 313 9.33 1.28 15.35
CA LYS A 313 9.69 2.59 14.80
C LYS A 313 10.34 3.50 15.86
N HIS A 314 10.04 3.28 17.12
CA HIS A 314 10.49 4.11 18.25
C HIS A 314 11.73 3.53 18.92
N ASN A 315 11.74 2.22 19.15
CA ASN A 315 12.87 1.53 19.75
C ASN A 315 12.89 0.05 19.35
N GLU A 316 13.90 -0.31 18.55
CA GLU A 316 14.12 -1.67 18.07
C GLU A 316 14.55 -2.64 19.19
N SER A 317 15.01 -2.16 20.36
CA SER A 317 15.44 -3.05 21.47
C SER A 317 14.28 -3.76 22.19
N TYR A 318 13.04 -3.35 21.96
CA TYR A 318 11.85 -3.89 22.63
C TYR A 318 10.97 -4.73 21.70
N ILE A 319 11.46 -5.05 20.50
CA ILE A 319 10.72 -5.87 19.55
C ILE A 319 10.76 -7.34 19.93
N SER A 320 9.79 -8.08 19.42
CA SER A 320 9.75 -9.54 19.48
C SER A 320 9.80 -10.09 18.05
N GLU A 321 10.98 -10.49 17.59
CA GLU A 321 11.16 -11.03 16.24
C GLU A 321 10.51 -12.40 16.06
N ILE A 322 10.33 -13.13 17.17
CA ILE A 322 9.71 -14.45 17.19
C ILE A 322 8.33 -14.33 17.86
N LYS A 323 7.36 -15.10 17.35
CA LYS A 323 6.04 -15.23 17.95
C LYS A 323 6.14 -15.98 19.29
N HIS A 324 5.94 -15.28 20.41
CA HIS A 324 6.01 -15.86 21.76
C HIS A 324 4.65 -16.20 22.41
N GLY A 325 3.54 -16.00 21.69
CA GLY A 325 2.20 -16.27 22.21
C GLY A 325 1.14 -16.33 21.10
N PRO A 326 -0.13 -16.60 21.47
CA PRO A 326 -1.22 -16.61 20.51
C PRO A 326 -1.53 -15.19 20.02
N TYR A 327 -2.13 -15.12 18.84
CA TYR A 327 -2.77 -13.92 18.34
C TYR A 327 -3.96 -13.54 19.21
N ALA A 328 -4.20 -12.23 19.33
CA ALA A 328 -5.32 -11.71 20.06
C ALA A 328 -6.64 -12.13 19.42
N LEU A 329 -7.58 -12.62 20.24
CA LEU A 329 -8.92 -13.01 19.80
C LEU A 329 -9.91 -11.87 20.04
N TYR A 330 -10.38 -11.23 18.96
CA TYR A 330 -11.25 -10.06 19.02
C TYR A 330 -12.74 -10.39 18.95
N TYR A 331 -13.09 -11.59 18.50
CA TYR A 331 -14.48 -12.01 18.29
C TYR A 331 -14.77 -13.34 18.99
N GLU A 332 -16.02 -13.52 19.41
CA GLU A 332 -16.54 -14.78 19.95
C GLU A 332 -17.94 -15.07 19.39
N GLY A 333 -18.23 -16.34 19.12
CA GLY A 333 -19.57 -16.75 18.70
C GLY A 333 -20.53 -16.72 19.88
N LYS A 334 -21.71 -16.11 19.69
CA LYS A 334 -22.80 -16.04 20.67
C LYS A 334 -24.07 -16.73 20.21
#